data_AF-A0A925A051-F1
#
_entry.id   AF-A0A925A051-F1
#
_cell.length_a   1.000
_cell.length_b   1.000
_cell.length_c   1.000
_cell.angle_alpha   90.00
_cell.angle_beta   90.00
_cell.angle_gamma   90.00
#
_symmetry.space_group_name_H-M   'P 1'
#
loop_
_entity.id
_entity.type
_entity.pdbx_description
1 polymer ?
#
loop_
_entity_poly.entity_id
_entity_poly.type
_entity_poly.pdbx_seq_one_letter_code
_entity_poly.pdbx_strand_id
1 'polypeptide(L)'
;MTLSAQRSQYTNDAILSASPVRLLTMLYDRLLLDLDRASLAHAEQNWALTSSHLLHAQAIVAELTSSLKVELWDGGEGLLAL
;
A
#
# COMPACT_ATOMS: atom_id res chain seq x y z
N MET A 1 6.37 -10.51 -25.85
CA MET A 1 5.92 -10.00 -24.53
C MET A 1 6.37 -8.56 -24.40
N THR A 2 5.50 -7.65 -23.96
CA THR A 2 5.86 -6.22 -23.77
C THR A 2 6.65 -6.03 -22.47
N LEU A 3 7.48 -4.98 -22.40
CA LEU A 3 8.25 -4.65 -21.20
C LEU A 3 7.35 -4.45 -19.97
N SER A 4 6.14 -3.93 -20.17
CA SER A 4 5.12 -3.77 -19.12
C SER A 4 4.63 -5.12 -18.57
N ALA A 5 4.38 -6.10 -19.45
CA ALA A 5 3.93 -7.43 -19.04
C ALA A 5 5.00 -8.18 -18.25
N GLN A 6 6.28 -8.06 -18.65
CA GLN A 6 7.40 -8.64 -17.90
C GLN A 6 7.51 -8.01 -16.50
N ARG A 7 7.44 -6.67 -16.40
CA ARG A 7 7.49 -5.99 -15.10
C ARG A 7 6.36 -6.42 -14.17
N SER A 8 5.13 -6.56 -14.70
CA SER A 8 3.99 -7.06 -13.92
C SER A 8 4.21 -8.48 -13.41
N GLN A 9 4.75 -9.39 -14.23
CA GLN A 9 5.08 -10.75 -13.80
C GLN A 9 6.13 -10.78 -12.68
N TYR A 10 7.24 -10.06 -12.85
CA TYR A 10 8.26 -9.95 -11.79
C TYR A 10 7.70 -9.41 -10.48
N THR A 11 6.79 -8.45 -10.55
CA THR A 11 6.16 -7.89 -9.34
C THR A 11 5.26 -8.92 -8.67
N ASN A 12 4.54 -9.72 -9.45
CA ASN A 12 3.69 -10.80 -8.93
C ASN A 12 4.53 -11.90 -8.27
N ASP A 13 5.59 -12.37 -8.94
CA ASP A 13 6.48 -13.41 -8.41
C ASP A 13 7.17 -12.97 -7.11
N ALA A 14 7.54 -11.68 -7.01
CA ALA A 14 8.09 -11.10 -5.81
C ALA A 14 7.09 -11.07 -4.64
N ILE A 15 5.79 -10.86 -4.92
CA ILE A 15 4.73 -10.92 -3.90
C ILE A 15 4.52 -12.36 -3.42
N LEU A 16 4.41 -13.31 -4.36
CA LEU A 16 4.11 -14.71 -4.03
C LEU A 16 5.22 -15.41 -3.23
N SER A 17 6.46 -14.93 -3.34
CA SER A 17 7.62 -15.48 -2.64
C SER A 17 8.04 -14.68 -1.39
N ALA A 18 7.39 -13.55 -1.11
CA ALA A 18 7.74 -12.70 0.01
C ALA A 18 7.35 -13.31 1.37
N SER A 19 8.19 -13.11 2.39
CA SER A 19 7.83 -13.42 3.77
C SER A 19 6.74 -12.46 4.29
N PRO A 20 6.00 -12.79 5.36
CA PRO A 20 4.98 -11.91 5.92
C PRO A 20 5.50 -10.51 6.29
N VAL A 21 6.69 -10.42 6.90
CA VAL A 21 7.34 -9.14 7.23
C VAL A 21 7.67 -8.35 5.96
N ARG A 22 8.08 -9.05 4.90
CA ARG A 22 8.37 -8.40 3.61
C ARG A 22 7.10 -7.87 2.97
N LEU A 23 6.00 -8.62 2.98
CA LEU A 23 4.69 -8.16 2.51
C LEU A 23 4.23 -6.91 3.25
N LEU A 24 4.43 -6.85 4.57
CA LEU A 24 4.12 -5.67 5.38
C LEU A 24 4.89 -4.44 4.87
N THR A 25 6.21 -4.55 4.70
CA THR A 25 7.01 -3.43 4.17
C THR A 25 6.59 -3.03 2.76
N MET A 26 6.22 -3.99 1.91
CA MET A 26 5.74 -3.71 0.55
C MET A 26 4.39 -2.97 0.54
N LEU A 27 3.50 -3.25 1.51
CA LEU A 27 2.25 -2.50 1.68
C LEU A 27 2.53 -1.06 2.11
N TYR A 28 3.45 -0.82 3.05
CA TYR A 28 3.87 0.53 3.43
C TYR A 28 4.55 1.28 2.28
N ASP A 29 5.47 0.64 1.56
CA ASP A 29 6.11 1.22 0.37
C ASP A 29 5.06 1.62 -0.67
N ARG A 30 4.04 0.75 -0.86
CA ARG A 30 2.96 1.02 -1.80
C ARG A 30 2.04 2.15 -1.32
N LEU A 31 1.72 2.20 -0.04
CA LEU A 31 0.95 3.29 0.56
C LEU A 31 1.63 4.64 0.32
N LEU A 32 2.93 4.74 0.61
CA LEU A 32 3.71 5.97 0.37
C LEU A 32 3.70 6.37 -1.10
N LEU A 33 3.86 5.41 -2.01
CA LEU A 33 3.82 5.65 -3.45
C LEU A 33 2.45 6.18 -3.91
N ASP A 34 1.35 5.63 -3.40
CA ASP A 34 0.01 6.09 -3.78
C ASP A 34 -0.30 7.48 -3.21
N LEU A 35 0.17 7.80 -2.00
CA LEU A 35 0.03 9.14 -1.43
C LEU A 35 0.84 10.20 -2.21
N ASP A 36 2.08 9.88 -2.61
CA ASP A 36 2.91 10.76 -3.43
C ASP A 36 2.24 11.04 -4.80
N ARG A 37 1.74 9.99 -5.46
CA ARG A 37 1.00 10.13 -6.73
C ARG A 37 -0.30 10.90 -6.57
N ALA A 38 -1.03 10.70 -5.48
CA ALA A 38 -2.21 11.48 -5.17
C ALA A 38 -1.86 12.96 -4.99
N SER A 39 -0.75 13.27 -4.29
CA SER A 39 -0.28 14.65 -4.10
C SER A 39 0.10 15.33 -5.41
N LEU A 40 0.80 14.62 -6.30
CA LEU A 40 1.14 15.13 -7.63
C LEU A 40 -0.12 15.38 -8.48
N ALA A 41 -1.03 14.42 -8.54
CA ALA A 41 -2.30 14.56 -9.26
C ALA A 41 -3.16 15.70 -8.69
N HIS A 42 -3.14 15.91 -7.37
CA HIS A 42 -3.83 16.98 -6.69
C HIS A 42 -3.27 18.35 -7.09
N ALA A 43 -1.94 18.49 -7.13
CA ALA A 43 -1.26 19.71 -7.55
C ALA A 43 -1.60 20.07 -9.01
N GLU A 44 -1.81 19.08 -9.86
CA GLU A 44 -2.26 19.24 -11.25
C GLU A 44 -3.79 19.41 -11.39
N GLN A 45 -4.53 19.46 -10.29
CA GLN A 45 -6.00 19.51 -10.24
C GLN A 45 -6.68 18.34 -10.97
N ASN A 46 -5.98 17.21 -11.10
CA ASN A 46 -6.55 15.97 -11.64
C ASN A 46 -7.27 15.21 -10.52
N TRP A 47 -8.49 15.65 -10.22
CA TRP A 47 -9.30 15.13 -9.11
C TRP A 47 -9.65 13.65 -9.25
N ALA A 48 -9.90 13.18 -10.48
CA ALA A 48 -10.21 11.78 -10.74
C ALA A 48 -9.03 10.86 -10.39
N LEU A 49 -7.82 11.23 -10.83
CA LEU A 49 -6.62 10.46 -10.53
C LEU A 49 -6.23 10.55 -9.05
N THR A 50 -6.37 11.73 -8.44
CA THR A 50 -6.19 11.94 -7.01
C THR A 50 -7.08 10.98 -6.21
N SER A 51 -8.38 10.96 -6.51
CA SER A 51 -9.35 10.08 -5.84
C SER A 51 -8.99 8.60 -6.01
N SER A 52 -8.60 8.18 -7.23
CA SER A 52 -8.20 6.79 -7.47
C SER A 52 -7.00 6.36 -6.63
N HIS A 53 -5.99 7.22 -6.47
CA HIS A 53 -4.82 6.91 -5.64
C HIS A 53 -5.17 6.91 -4.14
N LEU A 54 -5.99 7.85 -3.68
CA LEU A 54 -6.42 7.91 -2.28
C LEU A 54 -7.30 6.71 -1.89
N LEU A 55 -8.21 6.27 -2.76
CA LEU A 55 -9.02 5.07 -2.51
C LEU A 55 -8.15 3.82 -2.39
N HIS A 56 -7.10 3.70 -3.21
CA HIS A 56 -6.16 2.58 -3.09
C HIS A 56 -5.33 2.67 -1.81
N ALA A 57 -4.85 3.86 -1.43
CA ALA A 57 -4.17 4.09 -0.16
C ALA A 57 -5.05 3.70 1.04
N GLN A 58 -6.34 4.07 1.02
CA GLN A 58 -7.31 3.68 2.06
C GLN A 58 -7.50 2.16 2.15
N ALA A 59 -7.56 1.47 1.01
CA ALA A 59 -7.66 0.00 0.99
C ALA A 59 -6.43 -0.65 1.64
N ILE A 60 -5.22 -0.11 1.43
CA ILE A 60 -4.01 -0.61 2.07
C ILE A 60 -4.06 -0.37 3.59
N VAL A 61 -4.47 0.82 4.04
CA VAL A 61 -4.61 1.10 5.47
C VAL A 61 -5.63 0.14 6.11
N ALA A 62 -6.78 -0.08 5.47
CA ALA A 62 -7.77 -1.03 5.96
C ALA A 62 -7.22 -2.46 6.11
N GLU A 63 -6.38 -2.93 5.18
CA GLU A 63 -5.71 -4.23 5.26
C GLU A 63 -4.66 -4.29 6.38
N LEU A 64 -3.86 -3.24 6.53
CA LEU A 64 -2.88 -3.14 7.63
C LEU A 64 -3.58 -3.15 8.99
N THR A 65 -4.68 -2.41 9.11
CA THR A 65 -5.49 -2.34 10.32
C THR A 65 -6.19 -3.67 10.62
N SER A 66 -6.76 -4.35 9.62
CA SER A 66 -7.48 -5.62 9.81
C SER A 66 -6.54 -6.78 10.18
N SER A 67 -5.29 -6.73 9.72
CA SER A 67 -4.26 -7.75 10.00
C SER A 67 -3.50 -7.51 11.31
N LEU A 68 -3.70 -6.36 11.96
CA LEU A 68 -3.04 -6.01 13.21
C LEU A 68 -3.57 -6.85 14.37
N LYS A 69 -2.68 -7.61 15.00
CA LYS A 69 -2.96 -8.38 16.22
C LYS A 69 -2.60 -7.57 17.45
N VAL A 70 -3.56 -6.75 17.88
CA VAL A 70 -3.39 -5.77 18.95
C VAL A 70 -2.98 -6.40 20.27
N GLU A 71 -3.50 -7.59 20.55
CA GLU A 71 -3.30 -8.35 21.78
C GLU A 71 -1.89 -8.96 21.95
N LEU A 72 -1.07 -8.96 20.90
CA LEU A 72 0.24 -9.62 20.94
C LEU A 72 1.37 -8.76 21.50
N TRP A 73 1.16 -7.45 21.65
CA TRP A 73 2.20 -6.53 22.13
C TRP A 73 1.61 -5.21 22.64
N ASP A 74 2.27 -4.62 23.63
CA ASP A 74 1.80 -3.40 24.33
C ASP A 74 1.56 -2.19 23.41
N GLY A 75 2.24 -2.13 22.24
CA GLY A 75 2.09 -1.06 21.26
C GLY A 75 0.89 -1.22 20.31
N GLY A 76 0.17 -2.34 20.36
CA GLY A 76 -0.88 -2.68 19.41
C GLY A 76 -2.05 -1.69 19.39
N GLU A 77 -2.55 -1.30 20.57
CA GLU A 77 -3.68 -0.35 20.67
C GLU A 77 -3.26 1.04 20.20
N GLY A 78 -2.03 1.45 20.50
CA GLY A 78 -1.47 2.73 20.07
C GLY A 78 -1.31 2.80 18.54
N LEU A 79 -0.89 1.72 17.89
CA LEU A 79 -0.79 1.66 16.44
C LEU A 79 -2.16 1.65 15.75
N LEU A 80 -3.15 0.98 16.35
CA LEU A 80 -4.52 0.96 15.83
C LEU A 80 -5.20 2.34 15.87
N ALA A 81 -4.81 3.19 16.82
CA ALA A 81 -5.42 4.50 17.04
C ALA A 81 -4.88 5.63 16.14
N LEU A 82 -3.86 5.36 15.31
CA LEU A 82 -3.28 6.31 14.33
C LEU A 82 -4.12 6.39 13.05
#